data_AF-A0A956YDD3-F1
#
_entry.id   AF-A0A956YDD3-F1
#
_cell.length_a   1.000
_cell.length_b   1.000
_cell.length_c   1.000
_cell.angle_alpha   90.00
_cell.angle_beta   90.00
_cell.angle_gamma   90.00
#
_symmetry.space_group_name_H-M   'P 1'
#
loop_
_entity.id
_entity.type
_entity.pdbx_description
1 polymer ?
#
loop_
_entity_poly.entity_id
_entity_poly.type
_entity_poly.pdbx_seq_one_letter_code
_entity_poly.pdbx_strand_id
1 'polypeptide(L)'
;MTVAPTKATGTDMIKRIALVLIVIGIFVTTYLSYLKFSQSAAVCVEGAAFNCEVVLNSIYSEIFDIPIAYLGLLMYLTLGALFLLENRVGFLQEYGKILMFGIALFAWVFSMYLVYLQVAVLQALCPWCLTHETVMTILFGLITYRLFRSLQDEE
;
A
#
# COMPACT_ATOMS: atom_id res chain seq x y z
N MET A 1 -33.81 -4.37 -21.12
CA MET A 1 -32.39 -4.40 -20.70
C MET A 1 -32.36 -4.44 -19.18
N THR A 2 -32.48 -5.63 -18.62
CA THR A 2 -32.39 -5.85 -17.16
C THR A 2 -30.94 -6.16 -16.83
N VAL A 3 -30.28 -5.25 -16.13
CA VAL A 3 -28.97 -5.51 -15.53
C VAL A 3 -29.18 -6.58 -14.45
N ALA A 4 -28.79 -7.82 -14.75
CA ALA A 4 -28.84 -8.91 -13.80
C ALA A 4 -27.95 -8.58 -12.58
N PRO A 5 -28.37 -8.93 -11.35
CA PRO A 5 -27.56 -8.69 -10.17
C PRO A 5 -26.31 -9.57 -10.27
N THR A 6 -25.15 -8.93 -10.30
CA THR A 6 -23.86 -9.62 -10.29
C THR A 6 -23.75 -10.38 -8.98
N LYS A 7 -23.91 -11.70 -9.04
CA LYS A 7 -23.67 -12.60 -7.92
C LYS A 7 -22.20 -12.40 -7.55
N ALA A 8 -21.93 -11.69 -6.45
CA ALA A 8 -20.58 -11.43 -5.99
C ALA A 8 -19.95 -12.77 -5.58
N THR A 9 -19.21 -13.38 -6.51
CA THR A 9 -18.26 -14.43 -6.21
C THR A 9 -17.28 -13.88 -5.18
N GLY A 10 -16.91 -14.64 -4.14
CA GLY A 10 -16.05 -14.13 -3.06
C GLY A 10 -14.76 -13.44 -3.54
N THR A 11 -14.26 -13.84 -4.70
CA THR A 11 -13.13 -13.22 -5.41
C THR A 11 -13.40 -11.76 -5.84
N ASP A 12 -14.60 -11.42 -6.29
CA ASP A 12 -14.97 -10.06 -6.69
C ASP A 12 -15.04 -9.10 -5.50
N MET A 13 -15.49 -9.61 -4.34
CA MET A 13 -15.51 -8.83 -3.11
C MET A 13 -14.09 -8.48 -2.66
N ILE A 14 -13.17 -9.45 -2.68
CA ILE A 14 -11.76 -9.23 -2.34
C ILE A 14 -11.11 -8.21 -3.28
N LYS A 15 -11.36 -8.32 -4.60
CA LYS A 15 -10.86 -7.33 -5.58
C LYS A 15 -11.38 -5.92 -5.28
N ARG A 16 -12.67 -5.78 -4.95
CA ARG A 16 -13.26 -4.47 -4.60
C ARG A 16 -12.64 -3.89 -3.33
N ILE A 17 -12.45 -4.70 -2.29
CA ILE A 17 -11.82 -4.25 -1.04
C ILE A 17 -10.37 -3.83 -1.30
N ALA A 18 -9.61 -4.61 -2.07
CA ALA A 18 -8.25 -4.26 -2.44
C ALA A 18 -8.18 -2.94 -3.22
N LEU A 19 -9.08 -2.71 -4.18
CA LEU A 19 -9.17 -1.44 -4.91
C LEU A 19 -9.47 -0.25 -3.99
N VAL A 20 -10.40 -0.41 -3.03
CA VAL A 20 -10.69 0.64 -2.05
C VAL A 20 -9.47 0.95 -1.20
N LEU A 21 -8.75 -0.08 -0.72
CA LEU A 21 -7.51 0.08 0.04
C LEU A 21 -6.41 0.77 -0.78
N ILE A 22 -6.27 0.44 -2.07
CA ILE A 22 -5.32 1.09 -2.98
C ILE A 22 -5.65 2.57 -3.12
N VAL A 23 -6.92 2.94 -3.29
CA VAL A 23 -7.34 4.35 -3.37
C VAL A 23 -7.02 5.10 -2.07
N ILE A 24 -7.26 4.48 -0.91
CA ILE A 24 -6.88 5.06 0.39
C ILE A 24 -5.35 5.23 0.47
N GLY A 25 -4.59 4.22 0.07
CA GLY A 25 -3.13 4.27 0.03
C GLY A 25 -2.58 5.37 -0.87
N ILE A 26 -3.17 5.55 -2.06
CA ILE A 26 -2.84 6.66 -2.98
C ILE A 26 -3.14 8.00 -2.32
N PHE A 27 -4.29 8.14 -1.67
CA PHE A 27 -4.64 9.39 -0.99
C PHE A 27 -3.64 9.74 0.12
N VAL A 28 -3.30 8.78 0.97
CA VAL A 28 -2.34 8.95 2.07
C VAL A 28 -0.95 9.29 1.54
N THR A 29 -0.45 8.55 0.54
CA THR A 29 0.87 8.79 -0.05
C THR A 29 0.95 10.10 -0.81
N THR A 30 -0.12 10.47 -1.54
CA THR A 30 -0.20 11.78 -2.22
C THR A 30 -0.14 12.92 -1.21
N TYR A 31 -0.86 12.81 -0.09
CA TYR A 31 -0.82 13.80 0.98
C TYR A 31 0.57 13.91 1.61
N LEU A 32 1.21 12.79 1.94
CA LEU A 32 2.58 12.76 2.46
C LEU A 32 3.60 13.35 1.46
N SER A 33 3.49 13.00 0.18
CA SER A 33 4.32 13.56 -0.90
C SER A 33 4.12 15.06 -1.02
N TYR A 34 2.88 15.54 -0.92
CA TYR A 34 2.57 16.96 -0.93
C TYR A 34 3.22 17.68 0.25
N LEU A 35 3.05 17.17 1.47
CA LEU A 35 3.64 17.75 2.69
C LEU A 35 5.16 17.85 2.59
N LYS A 36 5.81 16.81 2.09
CA LYS A 36 7.26 16.79 1.88
C LYS A 36 7.70 17.83 0.84
N PHE A 37 6.93 18.00 -0.22
CA PHE A 37 7.19 18.98 -1.28
C PHE A 37 6.96 20.43 -0.83
N SER A 38 5.89 20.71 -0.09
CA SER A 38 5.56 22.04 0.43
C SER A 38 6.33 22.40 1.70
N GLN A 39 7.09 21.48 2.28
CA GLN A 39 7.73 21.60 3.60
C GLN A 39 6.75 22.09 4.69
N SER A 40 5.48 21.73 4.54
CA SER A 40 4.42 22.17 5.44
C SER A 40 4.26 21.19 6.59
N ALA A 41 3.95 21.70 7.77
CA ALA A 41 3.64 20.87 8.93
C ALA A 41 2.49 19.90 8.62
N ALA A 42 2.68 18.63 8.96
CA ALA A 42 1.65 17.62 8.80
C ALA A 42 0.54 17.86 9.82
N VAL A 43 -0.73 17.82 9.39
CA VAL A 43 -1.85 17.79 10.34
C VAL A 43 -1.78 16.50 11.15
N CYS A 44 -1.29 16.58 12.38
CA CYS A 44 -1.07 15.44 13.26
C CYS A 44 -1.51 15.74 14.68
N VAL A 45 -1.89 14.69 15.40
CA VAL A 45 -2.10 14.78 16.85
C VAL A 45 -0.71 14.83 17.48
N GLU A 46 -0.27 16.02 17.85
CA GLU A 46 1.00 16.20 18.56
C GLU A 46 0.89 15.64 19.99
N GLY A 47 1.85 14.82 20.38
CA GLY A 47 1.91 14.22 21.70
C GLY A 47 3.30 13.68 22.01
N ALA A 48 3.53 13.22 23.25
CA ALA A 48 4.86 12.83 23.73
C ALA A 48 5.58 11.78 22.83
N ALA A 49 4.82 10.89 22.17
CA ALA A 49 5.36 9.92 21.21
C ALA A 49 4.93 10.16 19.75
N PHE A 50 4.01 11.10 19.49
CA PHE A 50 3.46 11.33 18.15
C PHE A 50 4.02 12.62 17.57
N ASN A 51 4.95 12.47 16.62
CA ASN A 51 5.66 13.58 15.98
C ASN A 51 5.89 13.27 14.49
N CYS A 52 4.92 13.65 13.66
CA CYS A 52 5.00 13.44 12.21
C CYS A 52 6.15 14.23 11.58
N GLU A 53 6.43 15.44 12.06
CA GLU A 53 7.44 16.31 11.49
C GLU A 53 8.85 15.72 11.62
N VAL A 54 9.16 15.09 12.76
CA VAL A 54 10.42 14.36 12.97
C VAL A 54 10.56 13.18 12.01
N VAL A 55 9.46 12.45 11.78
CA VAL A 55 9.47 11.30 10.85
C VAL A 55 9.64 11.76 9.40
N LEU A 56 8.87 12.76 8.95
CA LEU A 56 8.91 13.28 7.57
C LEU A 56 10.22 14.00 7.23
N ASN A 57 10.86 14.66 8.19
CA ASN A 57 12.13 15.37 7.97
C ASN A 57 13.36 14.53 8.33
N SER A 58 13.18 13.27 8.71
CA SER A 58 14.32 12.38 8.98
C SER A 58 15.05 12.00 7.71
N ILE A 59 16.34 11.65 7.86
CA ILE A 59 17.15 11.05 6.78
C ILE A 59 16.53 9.76 6.24
N TYR A 60 15.74 9.07 7.07
CA TYR A 60 15.05 7.85 6.70
C TYR A 60 13.76 8.09 5.90
N SER A 61 13.35 9.35 5.69
CA SER A 61 12.20 9.67 4.84
C SER A 61 12.57 9.71 3.35
N GLU A 62 13.86 9.63 3.03
CA GLU A 62 14.41 9.70 1.68
C GLU A 62 15.36 8.52 1.43
N ILE A 63 15.30 7.98 0.22
CA ILE A 63 16.20 6.92 -0.25
C ILE A 63 16.85 7.42 -1.53
N PHE A 64 18.17 7.61 -1.51
CA PHE A 64 18.92 8.18 -2.64
C PHE A 64 18.32 9.53 -3.12
N ASP A 65 18.03 10.46 -2.20
CA ASP A 65 17.35 11.74 -2.45
C ASP A 65 15.90 11.63 -2.96
N ILE A 66 15.33 10.42 -3.04
CA ILE A 66 13.93 10.21 -3.44
C ILE A 66 13.07 10.02 -2.18
N PRO A 67 12.07 10.89 -1.94
CA PRO A 67 11.15 10.71 -0.84
C PRO A 67 10.38 9.40 -0.93
N ILE A 68 10.36 8.66 0.18
CA ILE A 68 9.67 7.37 0.29
C ILE A 68 8.18 7.49 0.00
N ALA A 69 7.58 8.66 0.25
CA ALA A 69 6.20 8.95 -0.09
C ALA A 69 5.91 8.74 -1.59
N TYR A 70 6.85 9.11 -2.48
CA TYR A 70 6.72 8.86 -3.92
C TYR A 70 6.85 7.37 -4.27
N LEU A 71 7.73 6.63 -3.59
CA LEU A 71 7.85 5.19 -3.79
C LEU A 71 6.57 4.46 -3.37
N GLY A 72 5.97 4.84 -2.24
CA GLY A 72 4.67 4.34 -1.81
C GLY A 72 3.57 4.64 -2.82
N LEU A 73 3.52 5.86 -3.34
CA LEU A 73 2.56 6.26 -4.38
C LEU A 73 2.71 5.43 -5.65
N LEU A 74 3.94 5.27 -6.15
CA LEU A 74 4.23 4.45 -7.33
C LEU A 74 3.84 2.99 -7.12
N MET A 75 4.07 2.46 -5.92
CA MET A 75 3.70 1.09 -5.56
C MET A 75 2.18 0.89 -5.60
N TYR A 76 1.38 1.77 -4.99
CA TYR A 76 -0.08 1.66 -5.07
C TYR A 76 -0.63 1.85 -6.48
N LEU A 77 -0.07 2.77 -7.26
CA LEU A 77 -0.44 2.94 -8.67
C LEU A 77 -0.14 1.68 -9.48
N THR A 78 1.01 1.06 -9.24
CA THR A 78 1.40 -0.19 -9.89
C THR A 78 0.45 -1.32 -9.52
N LEU A 79 0.14 -1.51 -8.24
CA LEU A 79 -0.84 -2.51 -7.81
C LEU A 79 -2.24 -2.24 -8.38
N GLY A 80 -2.69 -0.99 -8.40
CA GLY A 80 -3.96 -0.59 -8.99
C GLY A 80 -4.03 -0.91 -10.49
N ALA A 81 -2.97 -0.59 -11.22
CA ALA A 81 -2.84 -0.94 -12.63
C ALA A 81 -2.87 -2.45 -12.84
N LEU A 82 -2.13 -3.22 -12.04
CA LEU A 82 -2.11 -4.68 -12.12
C LEU A 82 -3.51 -5.28 -11.90
N PHE A 83 -4.27 -4.78 -10.91
CA PHE A 83 -5.66 -5.22 -10.69
C PHE A 83 -6.61 -4.90 -11.85
N LEU A 84 -6.42 -3.76 -12.53
CA LEU A 84 -7.23 -3.35 -13.69
C LEU A 84 -6.87 -4.11 -14.96
N LEU A 85 -5.58 -4.38 -15.17
CA LEU A 85 -5.06 -5.01 -16.39
C LEU A 85 -5.09 -6.54 -16.33
N GLU A 86 -5.25 -7.15 -15.15
CA GLU A 86 -5.30 -8.61 -14.97
C GLU A 86 -6.32 -9.30 -15.89
N ASN A 87 -7.49 -8.67 -16.12
CA ASN A 87 -8.53 -9.24 -16.99
C ASN A 87 -8.37 -8.85 -18.48
N ARG A 88 -7.42 -7.99 -18.82
CA ARG A 88 -7.22 -7.44 -20.18
C ARG A 88 -6.05 -8.08 -20.91
N VAL A 89 -5.06 -8.59 -20.18
CA VAL A 89 -3.80 -9.10 -20.75
C VAL A 89 -3.62 -10.56 -20.33
N GLY A 90 -3.67 -11.48 -21.29
CA GLY A 90 -3.54 -12.93 -21.02
C GLY A 90 -2.28 -13.30 -20.25
N PHE A 91 -1.15 -12.63 -20.53
CA PHE A 91 0.10 -12.83 -19.79
C PHE A 91 0.01 -12.44 -18.30
N LEU A 92 -0.74 -11.38 -17.96
CA LEU A 92 -0.98 -10.99 -16.57
C LEU A 92 -1.99 -11.90 -15.87
N GLN A 93 -2.81 -12.63 -16.62
CA GLN A 93 -3.77 -13.56 -16.03
C GLN A 93 -3.06 -14.77 -15.40
N GLU A 94 -1.94 -15.19 -15.99
CA GLU A 94 -1.12 -16.31 -15.54
C GLU A 94 -0.03 -15.87 -14.55
N TYR A 95 0.78 -14.86 -14.92
CA TYR A 95 1.90 -14.41 -14.08
C TYR A 95 1.56 -13.25 -13.13
N GLY A 96 0.45 -12.54 -13.35
CA GLY A 96 0.16 -11.31 -12.61
C GLY A 96 -0.06 -11.54 -11.12
N LYS A 97 -0.62 -12.69 -10.70
CA LYS A 97 -0.81 -13.01 -9.27
C LYS A 97 0.54 -13.18 -8.55
N ILE A 98 1.48 -13.88 -9.18
CA ILE A 98 2.85 -14.08 -8.65
C ILE A 98 3.60 -12.76 -8.62
N LEU A 99 3.48 -11.95 -9.68
CA LEU A 99 4.12 -10.63 -9.73
C LEU A 99 3.58 -9.68 -8.65
N MET A 100 2.25 -9.63 -8.47
CA MET A 100 1.60 -8.85 -7.41
C MET A 100 2.08 -9.29 -6.03
N PHE A 101 2.20 -10.60 -5.80
CA PHE A 101 2.70 -11.13 -4.54
C PHE A 101 4.16 -10.73 -4.29
N GLY A 102 5.04 -10.82 -5.30
CA GLY A 102 6.43 -10.39 -5.18
C GLY A 102 6.56 -8.91 -4.82
N ILE A 103 5.80 -8.05 -5.51
CA ILE A 103 5.77 -6.60 -5.24
C ILE A 103 5.23 -6.33 -3.83
N ALA A 104 4.12 -6.96 -3.47
CA ALA A 104 3.48 -6.76 -2.18
C ALA A 104 4.34 -7.27 -1.02
N LEU A 105 5.06 -8.39 -1.20
CA LEU A 105 6.00 -8.93 -0.23
C LEU A 105 7.16 -7.98 0.01
N PHE A 106 7.79 -7.49 -1.06
CA PHE A 106 8.89 -6.53 -0.96
C PHE A 106 8.45 -5.26 -0.22
N ALA A 107 7.31 -4.72 -0.60
CA ALA A 107 6.77 -3.53 0.04
C ALA A 107 6.34 -3.77 1.50
N TRP A 108 5.85 -4.96 1.86
CA TRP A 108 5.53 -5.30 3.25
C TRP A 108 6.76 -5.45 4.14
N VAL A 109 7.84 -6.05 3.62
CA VAL A 109 9.13 -6.13 4.32
C VAL A 109 9.69 -4.72 4.55
N PHE A 110 9.62 -3.87 3.52
CA PHE A 110 10.02 -2.48 3.62
C PHE A 110 9.16 -1.70 4.64
N SER A 111 7.85 -1.95 4.65
CA SER A 111 6.89 -1.46 5.66
C SER A 111 7.40 -1.74 7.09
N MET A 112 7.68 -3.00 7.41
CA MET A 112 8.18 -3.38 8.74
C MET A 112 9.47 -2.66 9.10
N TYR A 113 10.37 -2.47 8.14
CA TYR A 113 11.61 -1.75 8.35
C TYR A 113 11.34 -0.29 8.74
N LEU A 114 10.38 0.39 8.10
CA LEU A 114 10.00 1.75 8.46
C LEU A 114 9.33 1.84 9.84
N VAL A 115 8.49 0.86 10.19
CA VAL A 115 7.90 0.79 11.54
C VAL A 115 8.99 0.59 12.59
N TYR A 116 9.95 -0.28 12.31
CA TYR A 116 11.11 -0.48 13.18
C TYR A 116 11.90 0.81 13.38
N LEU A 117 12.18 1.56 12.31
CA LEU A 117 12.87 2.84 12.40
C LEU A 117 12.09 3.85 13.25
N GLN A 118 10.77 3.97 13.05
CA GLN A 118 9.92 4.88 13.84
C GLN A 118 9.97 4.56 15.34
N VAL A 119 9.87 3.29 15.71
CA VAL A 119 9.79 2.86 17.11
C VAL A 119 11.17 2.77 17.78
N ALA A 120 12.18 2.24 17.11
CA ALA A 120 13.48 1.96 17.71
C ALA A 120 14.47 3.13 17.57
N VAL A 121 14.49 3.78 16.40
CA VAL A 121 15.50 4.78 16.07
C VAL A 121 15.00 6.20 16.33
N LEU A 122 13.86 6.58 15.76
CA LEU A 122 13.34 7.94 15.89
C LEU A 122 12.61 8.17 17.22
N GLN A 123 12.11 7.11 17.86
CA GLN A 123 11.23 7.19 19.05
C GLN A 123 10.02 8.12 18.79
N ALA A 124 9.58 8.20 17.54
CA ALA A 124 8.51 9.09 17.08
C ALA A 124 7.58 8.36 16.12
N LEU A 125 6.29 8.46 16.38
CA LEU A 125 5.24 7.81 15.60
C LEU A 125 4.51 8.84 14.74
N CYS A 126 4.31 8.49 13.47
CA CYS A 126 3.49 9.28 12.55
C CYS A 126 2.19 8.52 12.24
N PRO A 127 1.00 9.01 12.65
CA PRO A 127 -0.27 8.35 12.35
C PRO A 127 -0.54 8.15 10.86
N TRP A 128 -0.09 9.08 10.01
CA TRP A 128 -0.20 8.95 8.55
C TRP A 128 0.67 7.82 8.00
N CYS A 129 1.92 7.73 8.46
CA CYS A 129 2.79 6.62 8.12
C CYS A 129 2.19 5.31 8.63
N LEU A 130 1.76 5.21 9.88
CA LEU A 130 1.10 4.01 10.41
C LEU A 130 -0.18 3.63 9.64
N THR A 131 -0.93 4.62 9.14
CA THR A 131 -2.10 4.36 8.27
C THR A 131 -1.66 3.72 6.96
N HIS A 132 -0.59 4.23 6.35
CA HIS A 132 0.01 3.62 5.17
C HIS A 132 0.48 2.17 5.44
N GLU A 133 1.19 1.95 6.54
CA GLU A 133 1.72 0.65 6.99
C GLU A 133 0.60 -0.38 7.20
N THR A 134 -0.50 0.05 7.84
CA THR A 134 -1.66 -0.82 8.08
C THR A 134 -2.41 -1.14 6.80
N VAL A 135 -2.65 -0.16 5.93
CA VAL A 135 -3.26 -0.38 4.60
C VAL A 135 -2.45 -1.36 3.78
N MET A 136 -1.12 -1.22 3.76
CA MET A 136 -0.25 -2.10 2.99
C MET A 136 -0.22 -3.52 3.55
N THR A 137 -0.22 -3.67 4.87
CA THR A 137 -0.29 -4.98 5.53
C THR A 137 -1.60 -5.71 5.20
N ILE A 138 -2.73 -5.01 5.22
CA ILE A 138 -4.02 -5.60 4.85
C ILE A 138 -4.01 -6.00 3.37
N LEU A 139 -3.49 -5.12 2.49
CA LEU A 139 -3.41 -5.37 1.06
C LEU A 139 -2.54 -6.61 0.75
N PHE A 140 -1.39 -6.73 1.40
CA PHE A 140 -0.52 -7.90 1.30
C PHE A 140 -1.24 -9.19 1.73
N GLY A 141 -2.00 -9.16 2.83
CA GLY A 141 -2.81 -10.30 3.27
C GLY A 141 -3.86 -10.72 2.23
N LEU A 142 -4.54 -9.75 1.61
CA LEU A 142 -5.53 -10.03 0.56
C LEU A 142 -4.90 -10.61 -0.71
N ILE A 143 -3.77 -10.06 -1.15
CA ILE A 143 -3.03 -10.55 -2.33
C ILE A 143 -2.53 -11.98 -2.07
N THR A 144 -1.96 -12.22 -0.89
CA THR A 144 -1.48 -13.54 -0.47
C THR A 144 -2.61 -14.55 -0.41
N TYR A 145 -3.72 -14.22 0.26
CA TYR A 145 -4.89 -15.09 0.32
C TYR A 145 -5.42 -15.46 -1.07
N ARG A 146 -5.44 -14.48 -1.99
CA ARG A 146 -5.89 -14.69 -3.35
C ARG A 146 -4.95 -15.59 -4.15
N LEU A 147 -3.63 -15.47 -3.96
CA LEU A 147 -2.64 -16.34 -4.57
C LEU A 147 -2.75 -17.79 -4.04
N PHE A 148 -2.84 -17.97 -2.72
CA PHE A 148 -3.00 -19.28 -2.11
C PHE A 148 -4.27 -20.00 -2.60
N ARG A 149 -5.39 -19.28 -2.70
CA ARG A 149 -6.63 -19.85 -3.24
C ARG A 149 -6.46 -20.30 -4.68
N SER A 150 -5.76 -19.54 -5.52
CA SER A 150 -5.54 -19.97 -6.91
C SER A 150 -4.64 -21.18 -7.04
N LEU A 151 -3.67 -21.37 -6.14
CA LEU A 151 -2.84 -22.58 -6.14
C LEU A 151 -3.63 -23.82 -5.72
N GLN A 152 -4.56 -23.67 -4.75
CA GLN A 152 -5.45 -24.75 -4.33
C GLN A 152 -6.48 -25.15 -5.39
N ASP A 153 -6.91 -24.22 -6.24
CA ASP A 153 -7.87 -24.50 -7.32
C ASP A 153 -7.21 -25.29 -8.49
N GLU A 154 -5.88 -25.37 -8.55
CA GLU A 154 -5.13 -26.12 -9.58
C GLU A 154 -4.79 -27.57 -9.17
N GLU A 155 -4.99 -27.95 -7.89
CA GLU A 155 -4.81 -29.32 -7.35
C GLU A 155 -6.12 -30.12 -7.31
#